data_AF-A0A537P5Y4-F1
#
_entry.id   AF-A0A537P5Y4-F1
#
_cell.length_a   1.000
_cell.length_b   1.000
_cell.length_c   1.000
_cell.angle_alpha   90.00
_cell.angle_beta   90.00
_cell.angle_gamma   90.00
#
_symmetry.space_group_name_H-M   'P 1'
#
loop_
_entity.id
_entity.type
_entity.pdbx_description
1 polymer ?
#
loop_
_entity_poly.entity_id
_entity_poly.type
_entity_poly.pdbx_seq_one_letter_code
_entity_poly.pdbx_strand_id
1 'polypeptide(L)'
;MTSTPAKPMHPFAILALSIALPGSGHVFSGMPARGLQFLFFMIVIGWATSKIAPEQASFLGRYAGGFFIYALSILDAYKIARIKWETWRYAQDQEKA
;
A
#
# COMPACT_ATOMS: atom_id res chain seq x y z
N MET A 1 23.48 -17.96 -14.33
CA MET A 1 23.17 -18.15 -12.89
C MET A 1 21.68 -17.91 -12.72
N THR A 2 20.87 -18.98 -12.73
CA THR A 2 19.40 -18.92 -12.62
C THR A 2 19.02 -18.83 -11.14
N SER A 3 18.94 -17.62 -10.61
CA SER A 3 18.46 -17.39 -9.25
C SER A 3 16.95 -17.59 -9.21
N THR A 4 16.49 -18.74 -8.72
CA THR A 4 15.07 -18.98 -8.41
C THR A 4 14.55 -17.81 -7.57
N PRO A 5 13.52 -17.08 -8.02
CA PRO A 5 13.01 -15.94 -7.26
C PRO A 5 12.50 -16.42 -5.90
N ALA A 6 12.99 -15.79 -4.82
CA ALA A 6 12.57 -16.11 -3.47
C ALA A 6 11.05 -15.99 -3.33
N LYS A 7 10.42 -16.97 -2.66
CA LYS A 7 8.97 -17.04 -2.50
C LYS A 7 8.42 -15.73 -1.91
N PRO A 8 7.61 -14.96 -2.67
CA PRO A 8 7.06 -13.71 -2.17
C PRO A 8 6.02 -13.98 -1.07
N MET A 9 5.88 -13.02 -0.16
CA MET A 9 4.88 -13.09 0.92
C MET A 9 3.47 -13.10 0.34
N HIS A 10 2.54 -13.84 0.96
CA HIS A 10 1.19 -14.01 0.47
C HIS A 10 0.46 -12.65 0.37
N PRO A 11 -0.16 -12.29 -0.78
CA PRO A 11 -0.72 -10.95 -1.01
C PRO A 11 -1.75 -10.50 0.03
N PHE A 12 -2.51 -11.44 0.58
CA PHE A 12 -3.51 -11.16 1.61
C PHE A 12 -2.89 -10.82 2.97
N ALA A 13 -1.68 -11.31 3.27
CA ALA A 13 -0.97 -10.92 4.49
C ALA A 13 -0.48 -9.46 4.37
N ILE A 14 0.01 -9.07 3.20
CA ILE A 14 0.39 -7.68 2.91
C ILE A 14 -0.83 -6.75 2.96
N LEU A 15 -1.98 -7.22 2.48
CA LEU A 15 -3.25 -6.49 2.59
C LEU A 15 -3.63 -6.26 4.06
N ALA A 16 -3.61 -7.31 4.90
CA ALA A 16 -3.93 -7.21 6.32
C ALA A 16 -2.99 -6.24 7.07
N LEU A 17 -1.68 -6.29 6.77
CA LEU A 17 -0.70 -5.36 7.31
C LEU A 17 -0.96 -3.91 6.86
N SER A 18 -1.29 -3.71 5.58
CA SER A 18 -1.62 -2.38 5.04
C SER A 18 -2.87 -1.76 5.66
N ILE A 19 -3.83 -2.60 6.06
CA ILE A 19 -5.04 -2.18 6.78
C ILE A 19 -4.73 -1.87 8.25
N ALA A 20 -3.85 -2.64 8.89
CA ALA A 20 -3.51 -2.43 10.29
C ALA A 20 -2.64 -1.19 10.51
N LEU A 21 -1.72 -0.90 9.58
CA LEU A 21 -0.78 0.22 9.69
C LEU A 21 -0.58 0.87 8.30
N PRO A 22 -1.02 2.13 8.12
CA PRO A 22 -0.79 2.89 6.88
C PRO A 22 0.70 2.86 6.50
N GLY A 23 1.02 2.49 5.26
CA GLY A 23 2.40 2.43 4.75
C GLY A 23 3.23 1.22 5.18
N SER A 24 2.77 0.38 6.13
CA SER A 24 3.53 -0.78 6.59
C SER A 24 3.60 -1.93 5.58
N GLY A 25 2.55 -2.14 4.78
CA GLY A 25 2.53 -3.19 3.75
C GLY A 25 3.62 -3.02 2.69
N HIS A 26 4.04 -1.78 2.44
CA HIS A 26 5.15 -1.46 1.55
C HIS A 26 6.52 -1.79 2.15
N VAL A 27 6.68 -1.67 3.49
CA VAL A 27 7.91 -2.06 4.19
C VAL A 27 8.12 -3.58 4.09
N PHE A 28 7.06 -4.36 4.36
CA PHE A 28 7.12 -5.82 4.23
C PHE A 28 7.23 -6.31 2.78
N SER A 29 6.81 -5.48 1.82
CA SER A 29 7.02 -5.75 0.38
C SER A 29 8.40 -5.31 -0.13
N GLY A 30 9.29 -4.81 0.73
CA GLY A 30 10.65 -4.36 0.37
C GLY A 30 10.71 -3.00 -0.33
N MET A 31 9.67 -2.17 -0.20
CA MET A 31 9.60 -0.80 -0.73
C MET A 31 9.27 0.24 0.36
N PRO A 32 10.11 0.36 1.42
CA PRO A 32 9.82 1.24 2.55
C PRO A 32 9.67 2.72 2.16
N ALA A 33 10.43 3.19 1.17
CA ALA A 33 10.33 4.57 0.69
C ALA A 33 8.92 4.93 0.19
N ARG A 34 8.23 3.98 -0.44
CA ARG A 34 6.88 4.20 -1.00
C ARG A 34 5.83 4.29 0.10
N GLY A 35 5.95 3.48 1.15
CA GLY A 35 5.09 3.56 2.34
C GLY A 35 5.24 4.88 3.09
N LEU A 36 6.48 5.36 3.23
CA LEU A 36 6.76 6.64 3.86
C LEU A 36 6.18 7.83 3.07
N GLN A 37 6.24 7.76 1.74
CA GLN A 37 5.63 8.74 0.85
C GLN A 37 4.11 8.81 1.02
N PHE A 38 3.43 7.65 1.12
CA PHE A 38 1.99 7.61 1.40
C PHE A 38 1.65 8.19 2.78
N LEU A 39 2.42 7.85 3.82
CA LEU A 39 2.22 8.39 5.16
C LEU A 39 2.41 9.91 5.19
N PHE A 40 3.46 10.41 4.52
CA PHE A 40 3.72 11.84 4.39
C PHE A 40 2.54 12.55 3.70
N PHE A 41 2.10 12.06 2.54
CA PHE A 41 0.96 12.65 1.83
C PHE A 41 -0.35 12.55 2.62
N MET A 42 -0.57 11.46 3.34
CA MET A 42 -1.76 11.28 4.19
C MET A 42 -1.83 12.37 5.26
N ILE A 43 -0.70 12.67 5.92
CA ILE A 43 -0.61 13.70 6.95
C ILE A 43 -0.77 15.10 6.33
N VAL A 44 -0.01 15.39 5.28
CA VAL A 44 -0.01 16.71 4.62
C VAL A 44 -1.38 17.04 4.03
N ILE A 45 -1.97 16.11 3.27
CA ILE A 45 -3.26 16.32 2.62
C ILE A 45 -4.38 16.27 3.67
N GLY A 46 -4.33 15.36 4.65
CA GLY A 46 -5.29 15.33 5.75
C GLY A 46 -5.33 16.65 6.53
N TRP A 47 -4.16 17.22 6.82
CA TRP A 47 -4.06 18.54 7.46
C TRP A 47 -4.56 19.67 6.56
N ALA A 48 -4.17 19.67 5.29
CA ALA A 48 -4.62 20.68 4.32
C ALA A 48 -6.14 20.64 4.13
N THR A 49 -6.74 19.45 3.98
CA THR A 49 -8.20 19.29 3.90
C THR A 49 -8.88 19.77 5.18
N SER A 50 -8.29 19.50 6.36
CA SER A 50 -8.86 19.96 7.63
C SER A 50 -8.85 21.47 7.78
N LYS A 51 -7.93 22.18 7.11
CA LYS A 51 -7.85 23.64 7.10
C LYS A 51 -8.83 24.29 6.13
N ILE A 52 -9.15 23.62 5.02
CA ILE A 52 -10.05 24.12 3.98
C ILE A 52 -11.51 23.74 4.27
N ALA A 53 -11.73 22.69 5.05
CA ALA A 53 -13.06 22.17 5.35
C ALA A 53 -13.93 23.21 6.09
N PRO A 54 -15.19 23.42 5.65
CA PRO A 54 -16.17 24.27 6.34
C PRO A 54 -16.37 23.87 7.80
N GLU A 55 -16.76 24.81 8.67
CA GLU A 55 -17.01 24.51 10.09
C GLU A 55 -18.13 23.49 10.31
N GLN A 56 -19.11 23.45 9.40
CA GLN A 56 -20.18 22.43 9.38
C GLN A 56 -19.77 21.08 8.75
N ALA A 57 -18.53 20.92 8.29
CA ALA A 57 -18.09 19.66 7.70
C ALA A 57 -17.98 18.56 8.77
N SER A 58 -18.47 17.36 8.43
CA SER A 58 -18.36 16.18 9.29
C SER A 58 -16.90 15.82 9.56
N PHE A 59 -16.64 15.12 10.67
CA PHE A 59 -15.28 14.68 11.04
C PHE A 59 -14.56 13.96 9.89
N LEU A 60 -15.28 13.11 9.15
CA LEU A 60 -14.76 12.41 7.98
C LEU A 60 -14.51 13.35 6.79
N GLY A 61 -15.34 14.38 6.61
CA GLY A 61 -15.16 15.41 5.59
C GLY A 61 -13.95 16.31 5.86
N ARG A 62 -13.68 16.63 7.14
CA ARG A 62 -12.51 17.40 7.57
C ARG A 62 -11.19 16.69 7.25
N TYR A 63 -11.16 15.36 7.33
CA TYR A 63 -9.97 14.54 7.02
C TYR A 63 -10.09 13.74 5.72
N ALA A 64 -11.00 14.13 4.82
CA ALA A 64 -11.31 13.37 3.61
C ALA A 64 -10.07 13.11 2.75
N GLY A 65 -9.17 14.09 2.65
CA GLY A 65 -7.93 13.95 1.91
C GLY A 65 -6.96 12.92 2.51
N GLY A 66 -6.85 12.85 3.84
CA GLY A 66 -6.06 11.81 4.51
C GLY A 66 -6.67 10.42 4.32
N PHE A 67 -8.00 10.32 4.42
CA PHE A 67 -8.73 9.07 4.21
C PHE A 67 -8.62 8.57 2.76
N PHE A 68 -8.65 9.48 1.79
CA PHE A 68 -8.46 9.17 0.37
C PHE A 68 -7.07 8.58 0.11
N ILE A 69 -6.01 9.22 0.63
CA ILE A 69 -4.64 8.71 0.48
C ILE A 69 -4.46 7.37 1.18
N TYR A 70 -5.10 7.18 2.33
CA TYR A 70 -5.11 5.89 3.03
C TYR A 70 -5.71 4.77 2.17
N ALA A 71 -6.88 4.99 1.56
CA ALA A 71 -7.49 4.02 0.66
C ALA A 71 -6.61 3.69 -0.55
N LEU A 72 -5.98 4.71 -1.15
CA LEU A 72 -5.03 4.51 -2.25
C LEU A 72 -3.78 3.72 -1.83
N SER A 73 -3.28 3.95 -0.61
CA SER A 73 -2.13 3.21 -0.06
C SER A 73 -2.42 1.71 0.04
N ILE A 74 -3.61 1.32 0.46
CA ILE A 74 -4.01 -0.09 0.58
C ILE A 74 -4.08 -0.74 -0.80
N LEU A 75 -4.70 -0.06 -1.78
CA LEU A 75 -4.81 -0.55 -3.15
C LEU A 75 -3.44 -0.71 -3.82
N ASP A 76 -2.53 0.26 -3.63
CA ASP A 76 -1.18 0.20 -4.20
C ASP A 76 -0.37 -0.96 -3.59
N ALA A 77 -0.42 -1.14 -2.26
CA ALA A 77 0.25 -2.24 -1.57
C ALA A 77 -0.22 -3.60 -2.07
N TYR A 78 -1.53 -3.79 -2.21
CA TYR A 78 -2.10 -5.03 -2.75
C TYR A 78 -1.70 -5.28 -4.20
N LYS A 79 -1.74 -4.24 -5.05
CA LYS A 79 -1.38 -4.35 -6.47
C LYS A 79 0.07 -4.81 -6.63
N ILE A 80 0.99 -4.21 -5.87
CA ILE A 80 2.41 -4.60 -5.83
C ILE A 80 2.57 -6.05 -5.38
N ALA A 81 1.90 -6.43 -4.29
CA ALA A 81 1.97 -7.78 -3.76
C ALA A 81 1.47 -8.82 -4.77
N ARG A 82 0.37 -8.51 -5.48
CA ARG A 82 -0.18 -9.40 -6.51
C ARG A 82 0.75 -9.54 -7.69
N ILE A 83 1.33 -8.45 -8.19
CA ILE A 83 2.28 -8.48 -9.31
C ILE A 83 3.47 -9.38 -8.94
N LYS A 84 4.07 -9.19 -7.76
CA LYS A 84 5.20 -10.01 -7.30
C LYS A 84 4.84 -11.50 -7.21
N TRP A 85 3.64 -11.81 -6.69
CA TRP A 85 3.16 -13.19 -6.59
C TRP A 85 2.95 -13.84 -7.96
N GLU A 86 2.37 -13.12 -8.91
CA GLU A 86 2.16 -13.59 -10.28
C GLU A 86 3.49 -13.83 -11.00
N THR A 87 4.44 -12.89 -10.92
CA THR A 87 5.77 -13.05 -11.54
C THR A 87 6.49 -14.28 -11.01
N TRP A 88 6.41 -14.55 -9.70
CA TRP A 88 6.96 -15.77 -9.11
C TRP A 88 6.26 -17.03 -9.61
N ARG A 89 4.92 -17.02 -9.69
CA ARG A 89 4.13 -18.15 -10.20
C ARG A 89 4.49 -18.49 -11.65
N TYR A 90 4.53 -17.50 -12.53
CA TYR A 90 4.93 -17.72 -13.93
C TYR A 90 6.35 -18.25 -14.06
N ALA A 91 7.30 -17.77 -13.25
CA ALA A 91 8.68 -18.28 -13.26
C ALA A 91 8.77 -19.75 -12.81
N GLN A 92 7.97 -20.16 -11.83
CA GLN A 92 7.88 -21.56 -11.37
C GLN A 92 7.23 -22.49 -12.39
N ASP A 93 6.22 -22.01 -13.12
CA ASP A 93 5.55 -22.81 -14.15
C ASP A 93 6.48 -23.07 -15.36
N GLN A 94 7.35 -22.10 -15.70
CA GLN A 94 8.37 -22.27 -16.75
C GLN A 94 9.48 -23.25 -16.36
N GLU A 95 9.85 -23.33 -15.08
CA GLU A 95 10.89 -24.26 -14.59
C GLU A 95 10.41 -25.73 -14.61
N LYS A 96 9.09 -25.96 -14.64
CA LYS A 96 8.49 -27.30 -14.68
C LYS A 96 8.14 -27.82 -16.09
N ALA A 97 8.19 -26.96 -17.10
CA ALA A 97 7.90 -27.29 -18.50
C ALA A 97 9.16 -27.68 -19.27
#